data_AF-X1RCD1-F1
#
_entry.id   AF-X1RCD1-F1
#
_cell.length_a   1.000
_cell.length_b   1.000
_cell.length_c   1.000
_cell.angle_alpha   90.00
_cell.angle_beta   90.00
_cell.angle_gamma   90.00
#
_symmetry.space_group_name_H-M   'P 1'
#
loop_
_entity.id
_entity.type
_entity.pdbx_description
1 polymer ?
#
loop_
_entity_poly.entity_id
_entity_poly.type
_entity_poly.pdbx_seq_one_letter_code
_entity_poly.pdbx_strand_id
1 'polypeptide(L)'
;EHITASLGIALIHSRPYKPEGRGKIERFFRTVRGDVLAGFTGTTMEKLNESLDTWLNDIYHQRKHTSTGQSPFQRFAAHMECIRTAPENLRDYFRKVARRRVARDRTITLDGRLYEAPVPLIGKQVTVLYHDYEQVEVTWQGKSYGFLVPVNLNINCRVKRDKNRATDIETSEGSHYTGGQLWSRNEKGKKANETGERKEMEVTS
;
A
#
# COMPACT_ATOMS: atom_id res chain seq x y z
N GLU A 1 -6.18 12.18 -10.00
CA GLU A 1 -6.39 13.56 -10.49
C GLU A 1 -5.85 14.64 -9.54
N HIS A 2 -5.96 14.49 -8.22
CA HIS A 2 -5.44 15.48 -7.25
C HIS A 2 -3.94 15.78 -7.42
N ILE A 3 -3.08 14.76 -7.49
CA ILE A 3 -1.62 14.92 -7.59
C ILE A 3 -1.22 15.70 -8.85
N THR A 4 -1.80 15.35 -10.01
CA THR A 4 -1.52 16.04 -11.28
C THR A 4 -1.96 17.50 -11.21
N ALA A 5 -3.13 17.78 -10.64
CA ALA A 5 -3.60 19.16 -10.47
C ALA A 5 -2.68 19.96 -9.52
N SER A 6 -2.29 19.38 -8.39
CA SER A 6 -1.38 20.02 -7.42
C SER A 6 0.00 20.30 -8.01
N LEU A 7 0.46 19.47 -8.95
CA LEU A 7 1.72 19.70 -9.68
C LEU A 7 1.56 20.63 -10.88
N GLY A 8 0.36 21.12 -11.21
CA GLY A 8 0.11 21.93 -12.41
C GLY A 8 0.22 21.13 -13.72
N ILE A 9 -0.02 19.81 -13.68
CA ILE A 9 0.00 18.92 -14.83
C ILE A 9 -1.43 18.77 -15.36
N ALA A 10 -1.65 19.22 -16.59
CA ALA A 10 -2.92 19.03 -17.28
C ALA A 10 -3.10 17.54 -17.66
N LEU A 11 -4.18 16.93 -17.17
CA LEU A 11 -4.55 15.57 -17.52
C LEU A 11 -5.36 15.58 -18.82
N ILE A 12 -4.70 15.33 -19.94
CA ILE A 12 -5.35 15.32 -21.26
C ILE A 12 -5.89 13.92 -21.53
N HIS A 13 -7.21 13.77 -21.49
CA HIS A 13 -7.89 12.53 -21.87
C HIS A 13 -8.24 12.53 -23.37
N SER A 14 -7.91 11.45 -24.07
CA SER A 14 -8.37 11.25 -25.44
C SER A 14 -9.89 11.05 -25.45
N ARG A 15 -10.61 11.79 -26.30
CA ARG A 15 -12.05 11.53 -26.50
C ARG A 15 -12.24 10.16 -27.16
N PRO A 16 -13.34 9.44 -26.85
CA PRO A 16 -13.70 8.22 -27.58
C PRO A 16 -13.66 8.44 -29.10
N TYR A 17 -13.18 7.44 -29.85
CA TYR A 17 -13.09 7.45 -31.32
C TYR A 17 -12.08 8.43 -31.95
N LYS A 18 -11.13 9.00 -31.18
CA LYS A 18 -9.99 9.78 -31.71
C LYS A 18 -8.64 9.15 -31.34
N PRO A 19 -8.12 8.19 -32.14
CA PRO A 19 -6.88 7.47 -31.85
C PRO A 19 -5.58 8.26 -32.13
N GLU A 20 -5.68 9.44 -32.75
CA GLU A 20 -4.54 10.18 -33.32
C GLU A 20 -3.44 10.57 -32.32
N GLY A 21 -3.74 10.60 -31.02
CA GLY A 21 -2.77 10.93 -29.96
C GLY A 21 -1.82 9.80 -29.53
N ARG A 22 -2.13 8.53 -29.86
CA ARG A 22 -1.41 7.37 -29.28
C ARG A 22 -0.38 6.73 -30.22
N GLY A 23 -0.36 7.10 -31.50
CA GLY A 23 0.50 6.44 -32.49
C GLY A 23 2.00 6.49 -32.18
N LYS A 24 2.48 7.54 -31.52
CA LYS A 24 3.90 7.65 -31.11
C LYS A 24 4.27 6.62 -30.04
N ILE A 25 3.46 6.51 -28.99
CA ILE A 25 3.73 5.57 -27.89
C ILE A 25 3.50 4.12 -28.35
N GLU A 26 2.52 3.88 -29.21
CA GLU A 26 2.28 2.56 -29.81
C GLU A 26 3.45 2.12 -30.70
N ARG A 27 4.00 3.03 -31.52
CA ARG A 27 5.19 2.75 -32.33
C ARG A 27 6.39 2.46 -31.43
N PHE A 28 6.61 3.24 -30.37
CA PHE A 28 7.66 2.99 -29.39
C PHE A 28 7.54 1.59 -28.77
N PHE A 29 6.37 1.21 -28.24
CA PHE A 29 6.18 -0.11 -27.65
C PHE A 29 6.36 -1.25 -28.65
N ARG A 30 6.00 -1.04 -29.92
CA ARG A 30 6.28 -2.01 -30.98
C ARG A 30 7.78 -2.20 -31.17
N THR A 31 8.55 -1.12 -31.18
CA THR A 31 10.01 -1.17 -31.28
C THR A 31 10.63 -1.85 -30.06
N VAL A 32 10.18 -1.54 -28.84
CA VAL A 32 10.67 -2.22 -27.61
C VAL A 32 10.42 -3.73 -27.67
N ARG A 33 9.23 -4.15 -28.13
CA ARG A 33 8.93 -5.59 -28.29
C ARG A 33 9.84 -6.26 -29.30
N GLY A 34 10.09 -5.62 -30.43
CA GLY A 34 10.92 -6.18 -31.50
C GLY A 34 12.40 -6.22 -31.17
N ASP A 35 12.94 -5.16 -30.57
CA ASP A 35 14.38 -5.02 -30.37
C ASP A 35 14.84 -5.59 -29.02
N VAL A 36 14.07 -5.37 -27.94
CA VAL A 36 14.45 -5.78 -26.58
C VAL A 36 13.85 -7.13 -26.24
N LEU A 37 12.52 -7.26 -26.31
CA LEU A 37 11.84 -8.46 -25.80
C LEU A 37 12.03 -9.69 -26.69
N ALA A 38 12.20 -9.52 -28.00
CA ALA A 38 12.40 -10.66 -28.91
C ALA A 38 13.76 -11.36 -28.69
N GLY A 39 14.78 -10.64 -28.20
CA GLY A 39 16.12 -11.17 -27.95
C GLY A 39 16.44 -11.44 -26.48
N PHE A 40 15.51 -11.16 -25.57
CA PHE A 40 15.76 -11.27 -24.13
C PHE A 40 15.67 -12.71 -23.65
N THR A 41 16.75 -13.22 -23.07
CA THR A 41 16.87 -14.60 -22.54
C THR A 41 16.96 -14.66 -21.01
N GLY A 42 16.89 -13.51 -20.33
CA GLY A 42 16.92 -13.44 -18.87
C GLY A 42 15.62 -13.91 -18.23
N THR A 43 15.68 -14.25 -16.95
CA THR A 43 14.53 -14.74 -16.16
C THR A 43 14.09 -13.80 -15.04
N THR A 44 14.87 -12.76 -14.76
CA THR A 44 14.62 -11.84 -13.64
C THR A 44 14.23 -10.44 -14.14
N MET A 45 13.46 -9.73 -13.32
CA MET A 45 13.02 -8.36 -13.62
C MET A 45 14.19 -7.40 -13.68
N GLU A 46 15.21 -7.60 -12.84
CA GLU A 46 16.41 -6.78 -12.77
C GLU A 46 17.17 -6.85 -14.10
N LYS A 47 17.35 -8.04 -14.67
CA LYS A 47 18.01 -8.24 -15.97
C LYS A 47 17.22 -7.63 -17.11
N LEU A 48 15.89 -7.68 -17.05
CA LEU A 48 15.03 -7.04 -18.04
C LEU A 48 15.20 -5.52 -18.00
N ASN A 49 15.20 -4.93 -16.80
CA ASN A 49 15.38 -3.49 -16.60
C ASN A 49 16.76 -3.04 -17.08
N GLU A 50 17.82 -3.80 -16.77
CA GLU A 50 19.18 -3.52 -17.25
C GLU A 50 19.26 -3.60 -18.78
N SER A 51 18.74 -4.66 -19.38
CA SER A 51 18.72 -4.79 -20.84
C SER A 51 17.94 -3.67 -21.53
N LEU A 52 16.81 -3.26 -20.95
CA LEU A 52 16.01 -2.15 -21.46
C LEU A 52 16.75 -0.82 -21.33
N ASP A 53 17.40 -0.55 -20.20
CA ASP A 53 18.13 0.69 -19.93
C ASP A 53 19.32 0.84 -20.89
N THR A 54 20.13 -0.21 -21.04
CA THR A 54 21.23 -0.26 -22.01
C THR A 54 20.71 -0.01 -23.43
N TRP A 55 19.64 -0.69 -23.86
CA TRP A 55 19.06 -0.47 -25.18
C TRP A 55 18.52 0.96 -25.36
N LEU A 56 17.91 1.55 -24.34
CA LEU A 56 17.40 2.92 -24.40
C LEU A 56 18.54 3.92 -24.60
N ASN A 57 19.59 3.82 -23.79
CA ASN A 57 20.68 4.78 -23.74
C ASN A 57 21.65 4.66 -24.92
N ASP A 58 22.03 3.43 -25.28
CA ASP A 58 23.04 3.19 -26.30
C ASP A 58 22.47 3.15 -27.72
N ILE A 59 21.21 2.72 -27.86
CA ILE A 59 20.62 2.47 -29.17
C ILE A 59 19.48 3.45 -29.44
N TYR A 60 18.40 3.41 -28.67
CA TYR A 60 17.17 4.11 -29.03
C TYR A 60 17.33 5.63 -29.04
N HIS A 61 17.90 6.21 -27.99
CA HIS A 61 18.08 7.67 -27.87
C HIS A 61 19.04 8.26 -28.91
N GLN A 62 19.99 7.45 -29.40
CA GLN A 62 21.02 7.87 -30.37
C GLN A 62 20.62 7.59 -31.83
N ARG A 63 19.77 6.59 -32.07
CA ARG A 63 19.33 6.19 -33.41
C ARG A 63 18.52 7.31 -34.08
N LYS A 64 18.93 7.72 -35.28
CA LYS A 64 18.16 8.65 -36.10
C LYS A 64 16.88 7.97 -36.59
N HIS A 65 15.73 8.61 -36.35
CA HIS A 65 14.45 8.11 -36.83
C HIS A 65 14.14 8.65 -38.22
N THR A 66 13.78 7.78 -39.15
CA THR A 66 13.47 8.13 -40.55
C THR A 66 12.37 9.18 -40.67
N SER A 67 11.34 9.12 -39.83
CA SER A 67 10.23 10.08 -39.84
C SER A 67 10.63 11.50 -39.45
N THR A 68 11.72 11.69 -38.71
CA THR A 68 12.11 12.99 -38.15
C THR A 68 13.50 13.45 -38.58
N GLY A 69 14.30 12.59 -39.20
CA GLY A 69 15.69 12.85 -39.60
C GLY A 69 16.68 13.01 -38.44
N GLN A 70 16.20 13.11 -37.21
CA GLN A 70 16.96 13.37 -35.98
C GLN A 70 16.81 12.23 -34.99
N SER A 71 17.76 12.12 -34.04
CA SER A 71 17.62 11.20 -32.91
C SER A 71 16.67 11.77 -31.84
N PRO A 72 15.99 10.91 -31.05
CA PRO A 72 15.16 11.36 -29.95
C PRO A 72 15.90 12.28 -28.97
N PHE A 73 17.15 11.94 -28.64
CA PHE A 73 17.97 12.75 -27.73
C PHE A 73 18.25 14.14 -28.27
N GLN A 74 18.68 14.25 -29.53
CA GLN A 74 18.95 15.55 -30.17
C GLN A 74 17.71 16.43 -30.19
N ARG A 75 16.55 15.85 -30.54
CA ARG A 75 15.29 16.58 -30.61
C ARG A 75 14.79 17.01 -29.22
N PHE A 76 15.01 16.19 -28.20
CA PHE A 76 14.68 16.55 -26.82
C PHE A 76 15.58 17.66 -26.29
N ALA A 77 16.90 17.53 -26.47
CA ALA A 77 17.87 18.52 -26.00
C ALA A 77 17.71 19.89 -26.68
N ALA A 78 17.28 19.91 -27.95
CA ALA A 78 17.00 21.14 -28.69
C ALA A 78 15.78 21.94 -28.18
N HIS A 79 14.97 21.36 -27.30
CA HIS A 79 13.75 21.98 -26.74
C HIS A 79 13.72 21.93 -25.21
N MET A 80 14.89 21.93 -24.58
CA MET A 80 15.02 21.85 -23.13
C MET A 80 14.41 23.08 -22.43
N GLU A 81 14.33 24.22 -23.12
CA GLU A 81 13.67 25.44 -22.66
C GLU A 81 12.16 25.25 -22.39
N CYS A 82 11.53 24.22 -22.95
CA CYS A 82 10.13 23.89 -22.69
C CYS A 82 9.93 23.14 -21.36
N ILE A 83 11.01 22.77 -20.65
CA ILE A 83 10.96 21.98 -19.42
C ILE A 83 10.96 22.90 -18.21
N ARG A 84 10.02 22.69 -17.29
CA ARG A 84 10.02 23.34 -15.97
C ARG A 84 10.72 22.46 -14.95
N THR A 85 11.42 23.08 -14.01
CA THR A 85 11.99 22.39 -12.86
C THR A 85 10.89 21.80 -11.98
N ALA A 86 11.15 20.63 -11.39
CA ALA A 86 10.26 20.06 -10.40
C ALA A 86 10.23 20.94 -9.12
N PRO A 87 9.08 21.04 -8.44
CA PRO A 87 9.02 21.69 -7.13
C PRO A 87 9.96 21.00 -6.12
N GLU A 88 10.56 21.76 -5.20
CA GLU A 88 11.47 21.21 -4.18
C GLU A 88 10.78 20.17 -3.29
N ASN A 89 9.49 20.37 -3.01
CA ASN A 89 8.65 19.49 -2.20
C ASN A 89 7.94 18.41 -3.03
N LEU A 90 8.54 17.94 -4.14
CA LEU A 90 7.93 16.95 -5.05
C LEU A 90 7.39 15.72 -4.32
N ARG A 91 8.15 15.18 -3.36
CA ARG A 91 7.76 13.99 -2.59
C ARG A 91 6.43 14.19 -1.88
N ASP A 92 6.19 15.37 -1.30
CA ASP A 92 4.99 15.63 -0.51
C ASP A 92 3.69 15.49 -1.32
N TYR A 93 3.74 15.79 -2.61
CA TYR A 93 2.61 15.62 -3.53
C TYR A 93 2.22 14.15 -3.76
N PHE A 94 3.14 13.21 -3.53
CA PHE A 94 2.91 11.77 -3.71
C PHE A 94 2.60 11.03 -2.40
N ARG A 95 2.36 11.77 -1.30
CA ARG A 95 1.89 11.16 -0.05
C ARG A 95 0.51 10.55 -0.26
N LYS A 96 0.32 9.33 0.24
CA LYS A 96 -0.99 8.70 0.37
C LYS A 96 -1.82 9.49 1.35
N VAL A 97 -3.11 9.62 1.05
CA VAL A 97 -4.06 10.39 1.84
C VAL A 97 -5.13 9.44 2.37
N ALA A 98 -5.26 9.35 3.70
CA ALA A 98 -6.30 8.57 4.34
C ALA A 98 -7.11 9.44 5.31
N ARG A 99 -8.44 9.37 5.23
CA ARG A 99 -9.31 9.99 6.24
C ARG A 99 -9.56 9.01 7.37
N ARG A 100 -9.30 9.44 8.61
CA ARG A 100 -9.50 8.62 9.81
C ARG A 100 -10.14 9.46 10.91
N ARG A 101 -10.93 8.81 11.76
CA ARG A 101 -11.45 9.43 12.97
C ARG A 101 -10.53 9.07 14.13
N VAL A 102 -10.13 10.06 14.91
CA VAL A 102 -9.36 9.81 16.13
C VAL A 102 -10.29 9.22 17.18
N ALA A 103 -9.94 8.06 17.71
CA ALA A 103 -10.69 7.39 18.75
C ALA A 103 -10.61 8.13 20.10
N ARG A 104 -11.50 7.79 21.03
CA ARG A 104 -11.57 8.43 22.36
C ARG A 104 -10.32 8.19 23.20
N ASP A 105 -9.62 7.11 22.92
CA ASP A 105 -8.35 6.71 23.54
C ASP A 105 -7.13 7.34 22.85
N ARG A 106 -7.33 8.37 22.01
CA ARG A 106 -6.28 9.09 21.29
C ARG A 106 -5.57 8.24 20.21
N THR A 107 -6.20 7.18 19.72
CA THR A 107 -5.60 6.33 18.68
C THR A 107 -6.19 6.55 17.29
N ILE A 108 -5.39 6.25 16.25
CA ILE A 108 -5.78 6.17 14.85
C ILE A 108 -5.29 4.83 14.29
N THR A 109 -6.18 4.09 13.65
CA THR A 109 -5.79 2.88 12.90
C THR A 109 -5.55 3.20 11.43
N LEU A 110 -4.38 2.83 10.91
CA LEU A 110 -4.00 2.94 9.51
C LEU A 110 -3.43 1.59 9.06
N ASP A 111 -4.12 0.94 8.11
CA ASP A 111 -3.71 -0.34 7.50
C ASP A 111 -3.28 -1.41 8.52
N GLY A 112 -4.05 -1.55 9.61
CA GLY A 112 -3.82 -2.52 10.69
C GLY A 112 -2.82 -2.08 11.76
N ARG A 113 -2.16 -0.92 11.60
CA ARG A 113 -1.24 -0.34 12.59
C ARG A 113 -1.96 0.75 13.39
N LEU A 114 -1.65 0.83 14.68
CA LEU A 114 -2.19 1.85 15.57
C LEU A 114 -1.16 2.96 15.77
N TYR A 115 -1.66 4.19 15.79
CA TYR A 115 -0.86 5.39 15.97
C TYR A 115 -1.49 6.28 17.03
N GLU A 116 -0.66 6.95 17.81
CA GLU A 116 -1.08 7.93 18.80
C GLU A 116 -1.24 9.30 18.13
N ALA A 117 -2.41 9.91 18.33
CA ALA A 117 -2.74 11.23 17.81
C ALA A 117 -2.57 12.33 18.87
N PRO A 118 -2.43 13.60 18.48
CA PRO A 118 -2.52 14.70 19.42
C PRO A 118 -3.89 14.77 20.12
N VAL A 119 -3.89 15.03 21.44
CA VAL A 119 -5.08 15.21 22.28
C VAL A 119 -6.16 16.14 21.67
N PRO A 120 -5.84 17.30 21.06
CA PRO A 120 -6.86 18.19 20.50
C PRO A 120 -7.60 17.61 19.29
N LEU A 121 -7.17 16.45 18.76
CA LEU A 121 -7.80 15.78 17.63
C LEU A 121 -8.76 14.66 18.03
N ILE A 122 -8.87 14.33 19.32
CA ILE A 122 -9.75 13.26 19.81
C ILE A 122 -11.20 13.47 19.32
N GLY A 123 -11.77 12.43 18.71
CA GLY A 123 -13.13 12.45 18.17
C GLY A 123 -13.30 13.23 16.86
N LYS A 124 -12.24 13.84 16.31
CA LYS A 124 -12.30 14.58 15.05
C LYS A 124 -12.00 13.66 13.86
N GLN A 125 -12.56 14.00 12.69
CA GLN A 125 -12.12 13.41 11.43
C GLN A 125 -10.90 14.17 10.93
N VAL A 126 -9.78 13.48 10.77
CA VAL A 126 -8.48 14.02 10.38
C VAL A 126 -8.03 13.40 9.06
N THR A 127 -7.13 14.10 8.38
CA THR A 127 -6.48 13.62 7.17
C THR A 127 -5.06 13.18 7.53
N VAL A 128 -4.74 11.94 7.21
CA VAL A 128 -3.44 11.32 7.45
C VAL A 128 -2.67 11.28 6.13
N LEU A 129 -1.44 11.79 6.13
CA LEU A 129 -0.55 11.88 4.98
C LEU A 129 0.68 11.01 5.23
N TYR A 130 1.00 10.09 4.32
CA TYR A 130 2.08 9.13 4.55
C TYR A 130 2.68 8.59 3.24
N HIS A 131 3.97 8.21 3.26
CA HIS A 131 4.60 7.48 2.15
C HIS A 131 4.66 5.99 2.47
N ASP A 132 5.29 5.71 3.60
CA ASP A 132 5.34 4.46 4.31
C ASP A 132 4.59 4.59 5.64
N TYR A 133 4.69 3.57 6.47
CA TYR A 133 4.02 3.52 7.76
C TYR A 133 4.90 4.04 8.92
N GLU A 134 6.08 4.59 8.64
CA GLU A 134 7.01 5.11 9.63
C GLU A 134 6.85 6.62 9.80
N GLN A 135 6.64 7.33 8.69
CA GLN A 135 6.41 8.79 8.68
C GLN A 135 4.96 9.10 8.33
N VAL A 136 4.12 9.15 9.37
CA VAL A 136 2.67 9.38 9.23
C VAL A 136 2.32 10.74 9.79
N GLU A 137 2.04 11.72 8.94
CA GLU A 137 1.64 13.08 9.35
C GLU A 137 0.13 13.17 9.50
N VAL A 138 -0.35 13.90 10.53
CA VAL A 138 -1.77 14.19 10.72
C VAL A 138 -2.07 15.67 10.46
N THR A 139 -3.11 15.91 9.68
CA THR A 139 -3.60 17.24 9.35
C THR A 139 -5.08 17.35 9.67
N TRP A 140 -5.51 18.52 10.16
CA TRP A 140 -6.90 18.81 10.45
C TRP A 140 -7.22 20.25 10.05
N GLN A 141 -8.30 20.46 9.29
CA GLN A 141 -8.69 21.78 8.75
C GLN A 141 -7.54 22.50 8.02
N GLY A 142 -6.70 21.77 7.30
CA GLY A 142 -5.56 22.34 6.57
C GLY A 142 -4.34 22.69 7.43
N LYS A 143 -4.40 22.47 8.75
CA LYS A 143 -3.27 22.66 9.66
C LYS A 143 -2.62 21.31 9.97
N SER A 144 -1.28 21.25 9.88
CA SER A 144 -0.51 20.10 10.37
C SER A 144 -0.43 20.09 11.89
N TYR A 145 -0.57 18.90 12.47
CA TYR A 145 -0.40 18.62 13.89
C TYR A 145 0.81 17.73 14.15
N GLY A 146 1.70 17.57 13.15
CA GLY A 146 2.93 16.80 13.24
C GLY A 146 2.77 15.32 12.88
N PHE A 147 3.82 14.56 13.16
CA PHE A 147 3.88 13.12 12.89
C PHE A 147 3.29 12.31 14.05
N LEU A 148 2.55 11.26 13.71
CA LEU A 148 1.97 10.32 14.64
C LEU A 148 3.04 9.30 15.10
N VAL A 149 2.93 8.87 16.34
CA VAL A 149 3.83 7.87 16.93
C VAL A 149 3.17 6.49 16.87
N PRO A 150 3.82 5.43 16.34
CA PRO A 150 3.24 4.09 16.32
C PRO A 150 3.06 3.55 17.75
N VAL A 151 1.89 2.95 18.01
CA VAL A 151 1.57 2.33 19.30
C VAL A 151 2.04 0.88 19.29
N ASN A 152 2.93 0.54 20.21
CA ASN A 152 3.37 -0.84 20.42
C ASN A 152 2.31 -1.65 21.17
N LEU A 153 1.55 -2.46 20.44
CA LEU A 153 0.49 -3.32 20.99
C LEU A 153 1.01 -4.34 22.02
N ASN A 154 2.20 -4.90 21.84
CA ASN A 154 2.79 -5.90 22.75
C ASN A 154 3.07 -5.36 24.17
N ILE A 155 3.20 -4.04 24.35
CA ILE A 155 3.36 -3.42 25.67
C ILE A 155 1.97 -3.19 26.31
N ASN A 156 0.96 -2.82 25.52
CA ASN A 156 -0.39 -2.54 26.00
C ASN A 156 -1.18 -3.79 26.45
N CYS A 157 -0.91 -4.97 25.87
CA CYS A 157 -1.54 -6.21 26.34
C CYS A 157 -1.12 -6.62 27.76
N ARG A 158 0.02 -6.10 28.26
CA ARG A 158 0.60 -6.48 29.55
C ARG A 158 0.24 -5.52 30.70
N VAL A 159 -0.44 -4.41 30.39
CA VAL A 159 -0.93 -3.47 31.41
C VAL A 159 -2.33 -3.91 31.86
N LYS A 160 -2.40 -4.80 32.86
CA LYS A 160 -3.64 -5.02 33.60
C LYS A 160 -3.94 -3.75 34.39
N ARG A 161 -4.99 -3.01 34.01
CA ARG A 161 -5.57 -1.99 34.89
C ARG A 161 -6.31 -2.72 36.01
N ASP A 162 -5.77 -2.71 37.21
CA ASP A 162 -6.56 -3.10 38.38
C ASP A 162 -7.66 -2.05 38.61
N LYS A 163 -8.77 -2.45 39.25
CA LYS A 163 -9.98 -1.63 39.47
C LYS A 163 -9.71 -0.30 40.20
N ASN A 164 -8.49 -0.06 40.67
CA ASN A 164 -8.10 1.11 41.43
C ASN A 164 -7.15 2.10 40.70
N ARG A 165 -7.00 2.02 39.36
CA ARG A 165 -6.24 3.00 38.56
C ARG A 165 -4.75 3.17 38.94
N ALA A 166 -4.15 2.23 39.65
CA ALA A 166 -2.69 2.16 39.79
C ALA A 166 -2.09 1.43 38.58
N THR A 167 -1.01 1.97 38.01
CA THR A 167 -0.19 1.30 37.00
C THR A 167 0.92 0.54 37.71
N ASP A 168 0.75 -0.77 37.88
CA ASP A 168 1.84 -1.66 38.26
C ASP A 168 2.47 -2.28 37.01
N ILE A 169 3.78 -2.13 36.89
CA ILE A 169 4.59 -2.79 35.86
C ILE A 169 5.13 -4.07 36.51
N GLU A 170 4.50 -5.21 36.25
CA GLU A 170 5.05 -6.50 36.67
C GLU A 170 6.28 -6.84 35.81
N THR A 171 7.47 -6.63 36.36
CA THR A 171 8.68 -7.34 35.92
C THR A 171 8.68 -8.72 36.58
N SER A 172 8.23 -9.74 35.85
CA SER A 172 8.50 -11.14 36.18
C SER A 172 9.11 -11.84 34.97
N GLU A 173 10.40 -12.16 35.12
CA GLU A 173 11.14 -13.03 34.21
C GLU A 173 10.48 -14.41 34.18
N GLY A 174 10.31 -14.96 32.96
CA GLY A 174 10.08 -16.38 32.70
C GLY A 174 8.79 -16.99 33.28
N SER A 175 7.72 -17.03 32.46
CA SER A 175 6.69 -18.06 32.65
C SER A 175 6.11 -18.51 31.31
N HIS A 176 6.24 -19.81 31.05
CA HIS A 176 5.79 -20.53 29.86
C HIS A 176 4.25 -20.49 29.75
N TYR A 177 3.76 -20.09 28.59
CA TYR A 177 2.33 -19.97 28.30
C TYR A 177 1.70 -21.37 28.09
N THR A 178 0.82 -21.81 28.97
CA THR A 178 -0.07 -22.97 28.75
C THR A 178 -1.47 -22.48 28.38
N GLY A 179 -1.88 -22.77 27.15
CA GLY A 179 -3.17 -22.36 26.58
C GLY A 179 -4.38 -22.91 27.33
N GLY A 180 -5.47 -22.13 27.32
CA GLY A 180 -6.68 -22.37 28.11
C GLY A 180 -7.46 -23.63 27.69
N GLN A 181 -7.95 -24.37 28.70
CA GLN A 181 -8.97 -25.39 28.52
C GLN A 181 -10.36 -24.74 28.46
N LEU A 182 -11.11 -25.05 27.41
CA LEU A 182 -12.54 -24.76 27.30
C LEU A 182 -13.31 -25.45 28.43
N TRP A 183 -14.09 -24.68 29.18
CA TRP A 183 -15.05 -25.18 30.16
C TRP A 183 -16.11 -26.08 29.49
N SER A 184 -16.09 -27.38 29.78
CA SER A 184 -17.18 -28.29 29.44
C SER A 184 -18.37 -28.05 30.37
N ARG A 185 -19.52 -27.72 29.76
CA ARG A 185 -20.80 -27.49 30.42
C ARG A 185 -21.40 -28.83 30.83
N ASN A 186 -21.63 -28.99 32.13
CA ASN A 186 -22.21 -30.19 32.72
C ASN A 186 -23.74 -30.18 32.50
N GLU A 187 -24.26 -31.02 31.59
CA GLU A 187 -25.70 -31.25 31.44
C GLU A 187 -26.10 -32.54 32.15
N LYS A 188 -26.71 -32.40 33.33
CA LYS A 188 -27.48 -33.46 33.97
C LYS A 188 -28.93 -33.40 33.50
N GLY A 189 -29.36 -34.47 32.84
CA GLY A 189 -30.67 -35.08 33.07
C GLY A 189 -31.76 -34.75 32.07
N LYS A 190 -32.10 -35.75 31.23
CA LYS A 190 -33.48 -36.19 31.03
C LYS A 190 -33.50 -37.62 30.48
N LYS A 191 -34.18 -38.49 31.22
CA LYS A 191 -34.58 -39.84 30.81
C LYS A 191 -35.56 -39.75 29.64
N ALA A 192 -35.49 -40.69 28.69
CA ALA A 192 -36.52 -41.70 28.47
C ALA A 192 -36.40 -42.36 27.08
N ASN A 193 -36.54 -43.68 27.11
CA ASN A 193 -37.24 -44.55 26.16
C ASN A 193 -36.65 -44.96 24.79
N GLU A 194 -36.85 -46.28 24.60
CA GLU A 194 -37.23 -46.98 23.35
C GLU A 194 -36.13 -47.61 22.49
N THR A 195 -35.80 -48.84 22.90
CA THR A 195 -35.79 -50.08 22.10
C THR A 195 -36.27 -49.93 20.65
N GLY A 196 -35.37 -50.24 19.70
CA GLY A 196 -35.67 -50.21 18.26
C GLY A 196 -34.64 -50.97 17.44
N GLU A 197 -34.79 -52.29 17.46
CA GLU A 197 -34.31 -53.30 16.52
C GLU A 197 -34.02 -52.81 15.07
N ARG A 198 -32.83 -53.13 14.52
CA ARG A 198 -32.63 -53.31 13.07
C ARG A 198 -31.36 -54.12 12.76
N LYS A 199 -31.61 -55.30 12.19
CA LYS A 199 -30.66 -56.23 11.56
C LYS A 199 -29.85 -55.54 10.45
N GLU A 200 -28.54 -55.70 10.46
CA GLU A 200 -27.73 -55.64 9.25
C GLU A 200 -27.74 -57.03 8.58
N MET A 201 -28.17 -57.05 7.32
CA MET A 201 -27.97 -58.17 6.40
C MET A 201 -26.63 -57.95 5.70
N GLU A 202 -25.69 -58.85 5.96
CA GLU A 202 -24.54 -59.11 5.08
C GLU A 202 -25.06 -59.71 3.77
N VAL A 203 -24.66 -59.13 2.63
CA VAL A 203 -24.55 -59.87 1.37
C VAL A 203 -23.28 -59.43 0.65
N THR A 204 -22.27 -60.29 0.74
CA THR A 204 -21.15 -60.38 -0.18
C THR A 204 -21.56 -61.23 -1.38
N SER A 205 -21.50 -60.68 -2.59
CA SER A 205 -20.92 -61.27 -3.82
C SER A 205 -21.21 -60.36 -5.02
#